data_AF-A0A535HTH4-F1
#
_entry.id   AF-A0A535HTH4-F1
#
_cell.length_a   1.000
_cell.length_b   1.000
_cell.length_c   1.000
_cell.angle_alpha   90.00
_cell.angle_beta   90.00
_cell.angle_gamma   90.00
#
_symmetry.space_group_name_H-M   'P 1'
#
loop_
_entity.id
_entity.type
_entity.pdbx_description
1 polymer ?
#
loop_
_entity_poly.entity_id
_entity_poly.type
_entity_poly.pdbx_seq_one_letter_code
_entity_poly.pdbx_strand_id
1 'polypeptide(L)' 'MTVIITVNGDRTEVEDGASVAELLHHLGVTPKRVVVEHNRRILRAEDFAGAHIAAGDELEVVHFVGGG' A
#
# COMPACT_ATOMS: atom_id res chain seq x y z
N MET A 1 -0.87 6.36 -17.21
CA MET A 1 -1.86 7.32 -16.67
C MET A 1 -1.76 7.24 -15.16
N THR A 2 -2.04 8.32 -14.42
CA THR A 2 -2.00 8.29 -12.95
C THR A 2 -3.41 8.28 -12.38
N VAL A 3 -3.54 7.77 -11.15
CA VAL A 3 -4.78 7.75 -10.37
C VAL A 3 -4.51 8.30 -8.97
N ILE A 4 -5.57 8.82 -8.34
CA ILE A 4 -5.51 9.29 -6.96
C ILE A 4 -6.10 8.23 -6.05
N ILE A 5 -5.37 7.93 -4.99
CA ILE A 5 -5.75 7.03 -3.89
C ILE A 5 -5.58 7.72 -2.55
N THR A 6 -6.04 7.06 -1.50
CA THR A 6 -5.77 7.48 -0.12
C THR A 6 -4.78 6.49 0.51
N VAL A 7 -3.70 7.00 1.11
CA VAL A 7 -2.72 6.21 1.86
C VAL A 7 -2.59 6.80 3.26
N ASN A 8 -2.92 6.05 4.31
CA ASN A 8 -2.91 6.53 5.71
C ASN A 8 -3.69 7.85 5.91
N GLY A 9 -4.81 8.02 5.19
CA GLY A 9 -5.60 9.25 5.18
C GLY A 9 -5.12 10.37 4.24
N ASP A 10 -3.92 10.27 3.64
CA ASP A 10 -3.38 11.27 2.73
C ASP A 10 -3.61 10.93 1.25
N ARG A 11 -3.99 11.94 0.44
CA ARG A 11 -4.16 11.75 -1.01
C ARG A 11 -2.80 11.56 -1.68
N THR A 12 -2.64 10.42 -2.35
CA THR A 12 -1.41 10.05 -3.05
C THR A 12 -1.71 9.81 -4.53
N GLU A 13 -0.86 10.33 -5.41
CA GLU A 13 -0.91 10.05 -6.85
C GLU A 13 0.03 8.89 -7.19
N VAL A 14 -0.48 7.89 -7.91
CA VAL A 14 0.25 6.68 -8.30
C VAL A 14 -0.01 6.34 -9.76
N GLU A 15 0.83 5.48 -10.36
CA GLU A 15 0.52 4.92 -11.68
C GLU A 15 -0.74 4.04 -11.62
N ASP A 16 -1.60 4.18 -12.63
CA ASP A 16 -2.79 3.35 -12.77
C ASP A 16 -2.40 1.88 -12.94
N GLY A 17 -2.93 1.02 -12.07
CA GLY A 17 -2.57 -0.39 -12.02
C GLY A 17 -1.24 -0.70 -11.32
N ALA A 18 -0.60 0.27 -10.65
CA ALA A 18 0.56 -0.02 -9.80
C ALA A 18 0.20 -1.06 -8.71
N SER A 19 1.14 -1.95 -8.41
CA SER A 19 0.99 -2.89 -7.32
C SER A 19 1.25 -2.24 -5.96
N VAL A 20 0.73 -2.86 -4.89
CA VAL A 20 1.06 -2.45 -3.51
C VAL A 20 2.57 -2.51 -3.26
N ALA A 21 3.27 -3.48 -3.85
CA ALA A 21 4.73 -3.58 -3.73
C ALA A 21 5.46 -2.36 -4.34
N GLU A 22 5.02 -1.90 -5.51
CA GLU A 22 5.56 -0.71 -6.17
C GLU A 22 5.26 0.57 -5.40
N LEU A 23 4.05 0.70 -4.86
CA LEU A 23 3.70 1.80 -3.95
C LEU A 23 4.62 1.81 -2.72
N LEU A 24 4.80 0.69 -2.03
CA LEU A 24 5.67 0.62 -0.86
C LEU A 24 7.12 1.00 -1.21
N HIS A 25 7.61 0.56 -2.36
CA HIS A 25 8.93 0.96 -2.86
C HIS A 25 9.01 2.48 -3.10
N HIS A 26 8.00 3.06 -3.74
CA HIS A 26 7.91 4.51 -3.97
C HIS A 26 7.90 5.30 -2.65
N LEU A 27 7.21 4.79 -1.63
CA LEU A 27 7.15 5.39 -0.29
C LEU A 27 8.42 5.13 0.55
N GLY A 28 9.41 4.38 0.04
CA GLY A 28 10.62 4.01 0.79
C GLY A 28 10.36 3.03 1.95
N VAL A 29 9.22 2.33 1.94
CA VAL A 29 8.80 1.39 2.97
C VAL A 29 9.27 -0.01 2.62
N THR A 30 9.89 -0.71 3.57
CA THR A 30 10.29 -2.11 3.38
C THR A 30 9.08 -3.04 3.59
N PRO A 31 8.65 -3.83 2.59
CA PRO A 31 7.47 -4.70 2.69
C PRO A 31 7.46 -5.64 3.90
N LYS A 32 8.63 -6.15 4.30
CA LYS A 32 8.77 -7.07 5.46
C LYS A 32 8.56 -6.40 6.82
N ARG A 33 8.46 -5.06 6.89
CA ARG A 33 8.35 -4.29 8.14
C ARG A 33 6.97 -3.68 8.36
N VAL A 34 6.03 -3.97 7.45
CA VAL A 34 4.70 -3.39 7.48
C VAL A 34 3.61 -4.43 7.27
N VAL A 35 2.42 -4.10 7.75
CA VAL A 35 1.16 -4.70 7.35
C VAL A 35 0.45 -3.68 6.47
N VAL A 36 -0.13 -4.13 5.36
CA VAL A 36 -0.94 -3.29 4.48
C VAL A 36 -2.39 -3.75 4.55
N GLU A 37 -3.29 -2.83 4.85
CA GLU A 37 -4.72 -2.98 4.59
C GLU A 37 -5.04 -2.31 3.25
N HIS A 38 -5.76 -2.98 2.38
CA HIS A 38 -6.24 -2.44 1.10
C HIS A 38 -7.76 -2.57 1.08
N ASN A 39 -8.48 -1.45 1.08
CA ASN A 39 -9.93 -1.40 1.10
C ASN A 39 -10.56 -2.28 2.20
N ARG A 40 -10.07 -2.17 3.44
CA ARG A 40 -10.49 -2.98 4.60
C ARG A 40 -10.12 -4.47 4.53
N ARG A 41 -9.23 -4.85 3.62
CA ARG A 41 -8.68 -6.21 3.52
C ARG A 41 -7.19 -6.20 3.85
N ILE A 42 -6.80 -6.90 4.91
CA ILE A 42 -5.39 -7.11 5.23
C ILE A 42 -4.74 -7.98 4.15
N LEU A 43 -3.66 -7.48 3.57
CA LEU A 43 -2.82 -8.18 2.60
C LEU A 43 -1.62 -8.80 3.30
N ARG A 44 -1.22 -10.00 2.87
CA ARG A 44 0.07 -10.59 3.27
C ARG A 44 1.17 -10.06 2.38
N ALA A 45 2.40 -10.01 2.89
CA ALA A 45 3.53 -9.49 2.13
C ALA A 45 3.78 -10.23 0.79
N GLU A 46 3.43 -11.51 0.72
CA GLU A 46 3.48 -12.32 -0.51
C GLU A 46 2.44 -11.88 -1.57
N ASP A 47 1.34 -11.24 -1.17
CA ASP A 47 0.28 -10.79 -2.06
C ASP A 47 0.55 -9.40 -2.65
N PHE A 48 1.50 -8.63 -2.10
CA PHE A 48 1.68 -7.21 -2.46
C PHE A 48 2.01 -6.99 -3.94
N ALA A 49 2.74 -7.91 -4.57
CA ALA A 49 3.07 -7.82 -5.99
C ALA A 49 1.86 -8.13 -6.91
N GLY A 50 0.87 -8.87 -6.41
CA GLY A 50 -0.35 -9.22 -7.15
C GLY A 50 -1.54 -8.32 -6.86
N ALA A 51 -1.50 -7.53 -5.78
CA ALA A 51 -2.53 -6.58 -5.41
C ALA A 51 -2.33 -5.28 -6.17
N HIS A 52 -3.14 -5.06 -7.21
CA HIS A 52 -3.09 -3.86 -8.05
C HIS A 52 -4.02 -2.78 -7.50
N ILE A 53 -3.56 -1.54 -7.59
CA ILE A 53 -4.24 -0.36 -7.07
C ILE A 53 -4.99 0.33 -8.20
N ALA A 54 -6.21 0.76 -7.89
CA ALA A 54 -7.06 1.53 -8.79
C ALA A 54 -7.47 2.88 -8.18
N ALA A 55 -8.00 3.77 -9.01
CA ALA A 55 -8.50 5.07 -8.56
C ALA A 55 -9.53 4.93 -7.44
N GLY A 56 -9.34 5.71 -6.36
CA GLY A 56 -10.25 5.74 -5.22
C GLY A 56 -10.00 4.66 -4.17
N ASP A 57 -9.00 3.79 -4.36
CA ASP A 57 -8.60 2.83 -3.33
C ASP A 57 -8.06 3.52 -2.07
N GLU A 58 -8.26 2.86 -0.93
CA GLU A 58 -7.79 3.28 0.39
C GLU A 58 -6.81 2.22 0.93
N LEU A 59 -5.62 2.67 1.30
CA LEU A 59 -4.58 1.81 1.85
C LEU A 59 -4.09 2.33 3.21
N GLU A 60 -3.98 1.42 4.18
CA GLU A 60 -3.35 1.69 5.47
C GLU A 60 -2.04 0.89 5.56
N VAL A 61 -0.93 1.58 5.75
CA VAL A 61 0.42 1.02 5.85
C VAL A 61 0.89 1.16 7.29
N VAL A 62 0.74 0.09 8.06
CA VAL A 62 1.05 0.07 9.49
C VAL A 62 2.40 -0.60 9.73
N HIS A 63 3.30 0.09 10.43
CA HIS A 63 4.59 -0.46 10.81
C HIS A 63 4.46 -1.39 12.03
N PHE A 64 5.20 -2.50 12.03
CA PHE A 64 5.34 -3.30 13.25
C PHE A 64 6.09 -2.48 14.30
N VAL A 65 5.39 -2.02 15.33
CA VAL A 65 6.03 -1.62 16.58
C VAL A 65 6.43 -2.90 17.30
N GLY A 66 7.70 -3.29 17.17
CA GLY A 66 8.26 -4.40 17.94
C GLY A 66 8.14 -4.07 19.43
N GLY A 67 7.16 -4.67 20.11
CA GLY A 67 7.05 -4.62 21.55
C GLY A 67 8.18 -5.41 22.18
N GLY A 68 8.95 -4.74 23.04
CA GLY A 68 9.60 -5.38 24.17
C GLY A 68 8.60 -5.50 25.32
#